data_AF-A0A3N5ZD54-F1
#
_entry.id   AF-A0A3N5ZD54-F1
#
_cell.length_a   1.000
_cell.length_b   1.000
_cell.length_c   1.000
_cell.angle_alpha   90.00
_cell.angle_beta   90.00
_cell.angle_gamma   90.00
#
_symmetry.space_group_name_H-M   'P 1'
#
loop_
_entity.id
_entity.type
_entity.pdbx_description
1 polymer ?
#
loop_
_entity_poly.entity_id
_entity_poly.type
_entity_poly.pdbx_seq_one_letter_code
_entity_poly.pdbx_strand_id
1 'polypeptide(L)'
;MANYLAIIHKDPKSDYGVSFPDFTGCVTAGRSIDEAKEMAHEALALHIKGMAADGEKIPTPSKLDDILSSPDYADAVAILVVGVTEPRPRTVRVNVTLAEDMLRKIDRVAKKQGMSRSSFLAHAAEKVIGSR
;
A
#
# COMPACT_ATOMS: atom_id res chain seq x y z
N MET A 1 5.94 -7.66 4.97
CA MET A 1 6.60 -7.48 3.67
C MET A 1 5.48 -7.56 2.66
N ALA A 2 5.17 -6.44 2.04
CA ALA A 2 4.17 -6.38 0.98
C ALA A 2 4.90 -6.44 -0.36
N ASN A 3 4.26 -7.02 -1.36
CA ASN A 3 4.81 -7.18 -2.69
C ASN A 3 3.94 -6.39 -3.65
N TYR A 4 4.55 -5.44 -4.35
CA TYR A 4 3.89 -4.62 -5.35
C TYR A 4 4.40 -4.97 -6.74
N LEU A 5 3.54 -4.78 -7.74
CA LEU A 5 3.87 -5.06 -9.11
C LEU A 5 4.38 -3.79 -9.77
N ALA A 6 5.60 -3.86 -10.30
CA ALA A 6 6.23 -2.82 -11.09
C ALA A 6 6.21 -3.23 -12.56
N ILE A 7 5.96 -2.26 -13.43
CA ILE A 7 5.87 -2.48 -14.86
C ILE A 7 7.07 -1.83 -15.53
N ILE A 8 7.79 -2.61 -16.33
CA ILE A 8 8.93 -2.11 -17.09
C ILE A 8 8.46 -1.77 -18.51
N HIS A 9 8.75 -0.55 -18.93
CA HIS A 9 8.56 -0.07 -20.29
C HIS A 9 9.91 0.26 -20.94
N LYS A 10 9.99 0.14 -22.26
CA LYS A 10 11.21 0.46 -23.00
C LYS A 10 10.88 1.07 -24.37
N ASP A 11 11.24 2.34 -24.53
CA ASP A 11 11.18 2.99 -25.82
C ASP A 11 12.47 2.77 -26.63
N PRO A 12 12.40 2.89 -27.97
CA PRO A 12 13.58 2.84 -28.81
C PRO A 12 14.61 3.91 -28.40
N LYS A 13 15.82 3.46 -28.06
CA LYS A 13 16.95 4.31 -27.60
C LYS A 13 16.72 5.06 -26.28
N SER A 14 15.76 4.65 -25.45
CA SER A 14 15.60 5.17 -24.08
C SER A 14 16.32 4.30 -23.04
N ASP A 15 16.25 4.68 -21.77
CA ASP A 15 16.50 3.81 -20.61
C ASP A 15 15.28 2.92 -20.31
N TYR A 16 15.42 1.91 -19.45
CA TYR A 16 14.28 1.11 -18.98
C TYR A 16 13.49 1.91 -17.96
N GLY A 17 12.27 2.30 -18.30
CA GLY A 17 11.35 2.97 -17.39
C GLY A 17 10.64 1.95 -16.51
N VAL A 18 10.39 2.31 -15.25
CA VAL A 18 9.63 1.51 -14.30
C VAL A 18 8.53 2.35 -13.69
N SER A 19 7.31 1.84 -13.69
CA SER A 19 6.13 2.46 -13.10
C SER A 19 5.42 1.50 -12.14
N PHE A 20 4.67 2.04 -11.19
CA PHE A 20 3.89 1.27 -10.23
C PHE A 20 2.40 1.61 -10.39
N PRO A 21 1.54 0.67 -10.83
CA PRO A 21 0.10 0.90 -10.98
C PRO A 21 -0.57 1.34 -9.68
N ASP A 22 -0.14 0.73 -8.56
CA ASP A 22 -0.68 1.00 -7.23
C ASP A 22 -0.24 2.36 -6.68
N PHE A 23 0.89 2.90 -7.16
CA PHE A 23 1.47 4.15 -6.68
C PHE A 23 1.59 5.15 -7.83
N THR A 24 0.47 5.82 -8.13
CA THR A 24 0.43 6.83 -9.19
C THR A 24 1.49 7.91 -8.94
N GLY A 25 2.37 8.11 -9.92
CA GLY A 25 3.49 9.06 -9.83
C GLY A 25 4.79 8.49 -9.26
N CYS A 26 4.80 7.26 -8.74
CA CYS A 26 6.03 6.54 -8.42
C CYS A 26 6.61 5.95 -9.71
N VAL A 27 7.58 6.66 -10.30
CA VAL A 27 8.29 6.25 -11.50
C VAL A 27 9.79 6.33 -11.30
N THR A 28 10.53 5.46 -11.96
CA THR A 28 12.00 5.46 -11.96
C THR A 28 12.53 4.89 -13.27
N ALA A 29 13.84 4.95 -13.48
CA ALA A 29 14.46 4.39 -14.67
C ALA A 29 15.88 3.88 -14.38
N GLY A 30 16.35 2.94 -15.20
CA GLY A 30 17.73 2.44 -15.20
C GLY A 30 18.22 2.10 -16.60
N ARG A 31 19.53 2.16 -16.83
CA ARG A 31 20.14 1.89 -18.14
C ARG A 31 20.11 0.40 -18.48
N SER A 32 20.17 -0.45 -17.44
CA SER A 32 19.99 -1.90 -17.53
C SER A 32 18.74 -2.36 -16.77
N ILE A 33 18.29 -3.58 -17.03
CA ILE A 33 17.17 -4.19 -16.27
C ILE A 33 17.54 -4.36 -14.79
N ASP A 34 18.79 -4.70 -14.49
CA ASP A 34 19.27 -4.86 -13.12
C ASP A 34 19.27 -3.52 -12.37
N GLU A 35 19.77 -2.46 -13.01
CA GLU A 35 19.73 -1.10 -12.45
C GLU A 35 18.29 -0.64 -12.27
N ALA A 36 17.42 -0.83 -13.26
CA ALA A 36 16.01 -0.48 -13.17
C ALA A 36 15.31 -1.21 -11.99
N LYS A 37 15.67 -2.47 -11.73
CA LYS A 37 15.16 -3.25 -10.60
C LYS A 37 15.64 -2.70 -9.26
N GLU A 38 16.92 -2.36 -9.12
CA GLU A 38 17.45 -1.74 -7.89
C GLU A 38 16.77 -0.40 -7.64
N MET A 39 16.72 0.45 -8.66
CA MET A 39 16.06 1.75 -8.63
C MET A 39 14.57 1.64 -8.29
N ALA A 40 13.88 0.59 -8.74
CA ALA A 40 12.48 0.33 -8.41
C ALA A 40 12.27 0.06 -6.92
N HIS A 41 13.17 -0.71 -6.28
CA HIS A 41 13.08 -0.96 -4.83
C HIS A 41 13.29 0.33 -4.04
N GLU A 42 14.27 1.14 -4.42
CA GLU A 42 14.54 2.41 -3.75
C GLU A 42 13.41 3.42 -3.93
N ALA A 43 12.92 3.59 -5.16
CA ALA A 43 11.83 4.50 -5.49
C ALA A 43 10.56 4.14 -4.71
N LEU A 44 10.17 2.87 -4.70
CA LEU A 44 9.00 2.39 -3.97
C LEU A 44 9.15 2.60 -2.46
N ALA A 45 10.30 2.23 -1.91
CA ALA A 45 10.56 2.39 -0.47
C ALA A 45 10.52 3.86 -0.05
N LEU A 46 11.09 4.76 -0.85
CA LEU A 46 11.07 6.19 -0.59
C LEU A 46 9.65 6.76 -0.70
N HIS A 47 8.90 6.37 -1.73
CA HIS A 47 7.53 6.83 -1.94
C HIS A 47 6.61 6.41 -0.78
N ILE A 48 6.65 5.14 -0.38
CA ILE A 48 5.90 4.63 0.78
C ILE A 48 6.29 5.36 2.07
N LYS A 49 7.58 5.65 2.25
CA LYS A 49 8.04 6.41 3.42
C LYS A 49 7.50 7.85 3.42
N GLY A 50 7.40 8.49 2.26
CA GLY A 50 6.76 9.79 2.08
C GLY A 50 5.27 9.74 2.45
N MET A 51 4.52 8.85 1.81
CA MET A 51 3.09 8.62 2.12
C MET A 51 2.85 8.39 3.62
N ALA A 52 3.68 7.55 4.25
CA ALA A 52 3.57 7.26 5.68
C ALA A 52 3.88 8.48 6.57
N ALA A 53 4.80 9.36 6.15
CA ALA A 53 5.11 10.61 6.85
C ALA A 53 3.97 11.63 6.73
N ASP A 54 3.30 11.66 5.58
CA ASP A 54 2.15 12.52 5.29
C ASP A 54 0.83 11.96 5.85
N GLY A 55 0.85 10.76 6.43
CA GLY A 55 -0.33 10.10 7.01
C GLY A 55 -1.28 9.52 5.97
N GLU A 56 -0.82 9.37 4.73
CA GLU A 56 -1.57 8.76 3.65
C GLU A 56 -1.65 7.23 3.82
N LYS A 57 -2.72 6.64 3.28
CA LYS A 57 -2.90 5.19 3.31
C LYS A 57 -2.11 4.55 2.18
N ILE A 58 -1.29 3.57 2.54
CA ILE A 58 -0.60 2.73 1.55
C ILE A 58 -1.68 1.84 0.87
N PRO A 59 -1.77 1.86 -0.47
CA PRO A 59 -2.75 1.09 -1.23
C PRO A 59 -2.49 -0.41 -1.08
N THR A 60 -3.55 -1.22 -1.23
CA THR A 60 -3.38 -2.68 -1.27
C THR A 60 -2.80 -3.12 -2.60
N PRO A 61 -1.84 -4.07 -2.64
CA PRO A 61 -1.27 -4.55 -3.90
C PRO A 61 -2.32 -5.07 -4.89
N SER A 62 -2.23 -4.61 -6.14
CA SER A 62 -3.09 -5.08 -7.23
C SER A 62 -2.75 -6.52 -7.63
N LYS A 63 -3.73 -7.22 -8.21
CA LYS A 63 -3.51 -8.54 -8.80
C LYS A 63 -2.87 -8.40 -10.17
N LEU A 64 -2.09 -9.42 -10.55
CA LEU A 64 -1.44 -9.47 -11.85
C LEU A 64 -2.46 -9.44 -13.01
N ASP A 65 -3.57 -10.17 -12.87
CA ASP A 65 -4.61 -10.25 -13.92
C ASP A 65 -5.27 -8.88 -14.19
N ASP A 66 -5.43 -8.05 -13.15
CA ASP A 66 -6.01 -6.71 -13.27
C ASP A 66 -5.06 -5.77 -14.05
N ILE A 67 -3.75 -5.96 -13.88
CA ILE A 67 -2.73 -5.18 -14.59
C ILE A 67 -2.63 -5.63 -16.05
N LEU A 68 -2.56 -6.94 -16.30
CA LEU A 68 -2.42 -7.50 -17.65
C LEU A 68 -3.64 -7.24 -18.54
N SER A 69 -4.82 -7.05 -17.95
CA SER A 69 -6.04 -6.70 -18.68
C SER A 69 -6.18 -5.21 -18.98
N SER A 70 -5.31 -4.37 -18.42
CA SER A 70 -5.34 -2.92 -18.67
C SER A 70 -4.66 -2.55 -20.00
N PRO A 71 -5.32 -1.75 -20.86
CA PRO A 71 -4.71 -1.22 -22.08
C PRO A 71 -3.48 -0.33 -21.80
N ASP A 72 -3.42 0.31 -20.64
CA ASP A 72 -2.36 1.25 -20.26
C ASP A 72 -0.98 0.58 -20.11
N TYR A 73 -0.95 -0.76 -20.04
CA TYR A 73 0.26 -1.55 -19.85
C TYR A 73 0.49 -2.56 -20.98
N ALA A 74 -0.19 -2.38 -22.12
CA ALA A 74 -0.09 -3.28 -23.26
C ALA A 74 1.30 -3.31 -23.91
N ASP A 75 2.10 -2.26 -23.71
CA ASP A 75 3.47 -2.09 -24.19
C ASP A 75 4.53 -2.53 -23.16
N ALA A 76 4.10 -3.08 -22.01
CA ALA A 76 5.00 -3.54 -20.97
C ALA A 76 5.94 -4.64 -21.47
N VAL A 77 7.23 -4.46 -21.22
CA VAL A 77 8.28 -5.41 -21.59
C VAL A 77 8.45 -6.49 -20.52
N ALA A 78 8.21 -6.15 -19.26
CA ALA A 78 8.28 -7.09 -18.14
C ALA A 78 7.51 -6.57 -16.92
N ILE A 79 7.19 -7.50 -16.00
CA ILE A 79 6.62 -7.19 -14.70
C ILE A 79 7.58 -7.68 -13.62
N LEU A 80 7.89 -6.81 -12.67
CA LEU A 80 8.75 -7.09 -11.52
C LEU A 80 7.90 -7.13 -10.25
N VAL A 81 8.18 -8.11 -9.39
CA VAL A 81 7.64 -8.14 -8.02
C VAL A 81 8.64 -7.41 -7.13
N VAL A 82 8.24 -6.28 -6.57
CA VAL A 82 9.07 -5.44 -5.70
C VAL A 82 8.59 -5.60 -4.26
N GLY A 83 9.43 -6.20 -3.42
CA GLY A 83 9.14 -6.43 -2.01
C GLY A 83 9.55 -5.23 -1.16
N VAL A 84 8.62 -4.70 -0.37
CA VAL A 84 8.88 -3.58 0.54
C VAL A 84 8.42 -3.89 1.96
N THR A 85 9.16 -3.34 2.92
CA THR A 85 8.75 -3.36 4.32
C THR A 85 7.96 -2.09 4.60
N GLU A 86 6.64 -2.23 4.61
CA GLU A 86 5.77 -1.13 4.99
C GLU A 86 6.07 -0.69 6.42
N PRO A 87 6.16 0.63 6.67
CA PRO A 87 6.28 1.14 8.02
C PRO A 87 5.02 0.75 8.78
N ARG A 88 5.20 -0.09 9.81
CA ARG A 88 4.07 -0.44 10.68
C ARG A 88 3.68 0.81 11.45
N PRO A 89 2.40 1.25 11.37
CA PRO A 89 1.95 2.36 12.19
C PRO A 89 2.18 2.00 13.66
N ARG A 90 2.79 2.93 14.40
CA ARG A 90 3.13 2.70 15.80
C ARG A 90 1.84 2.59 16.60
N THR A 91 1.58 1.44 17.20
CA THR A 91 0.44 1.27 18.11
C THR A 91 0.69 2.04 19.40
N VAL A 92 -0.19 2.99 19.72
CA VAL A 92 -0.17 3.74 20.98
C VAL A 92 -1.28 3.24 21.89
N ARG A 93 -0.96 2.97 23.15
CA ARG A 93 -1.97 2.64 24.18
C ARG A 93 -2.54 3.93 24.73
N VAL A 94 -3.86 4.04 24.72
CA VAL A 94 -4.63 5.15 25.29
C VAL A 94 -5.58 4.62 26.36
N ASN A 95 -5.81 5.41 27.40
CA ASN A 95 -6.83 5.14 28.41
C ASN A 95 -8.07 5.96 28.09
N VAL A 96 -9.24 5.33 28.05
CA VAL A 96 -10.53 5.98 27.75
C VAL A 96 -11.59 5.53 28.75
N THR A 97 -12.54 6.42 29.03
CA THR A 97 -13.71 6.12 29.87
C THR A 97 -14.91 5.84 28.96
N LEU A 98 -15.61 4.72 29.18
CA LEU A 98 -16.78 4.29 28.42
C LEU A 98 -17.87 3.84 29.38
N ALA A 99 -19.14 4.05 29.00
CA ALA A 99 -20.27 3.49 29.73
C ALA A 99 -20.23 1.95 29.69
N GLU A 100 -20.62 1.29 30.78
CA GLU A 100 -20.51 -0.16 30.92
C GLU A 100 -21.36 -0.90 29.87
N ASP A 101 -22.57 -0.42 29.59
CA ASP A 101 -23.47 -1.03 28.61
C ASP A 101 -22.90 -0.93 27.19
N MET A 102 -22.25 0.19 26.87
CA MET A 102 -21.56 0.41 25.60
C MET A 102 -20.37 -0.54 25.47
N LEU A 103 -19.55 -0.68 26.51
CA LEU A 103 -18.40 -1.60 26.51
C LEU A 103 -18.85 -3.04 26.26
N ARG A 104 -19.93 -3.49 26.92
CA ARG A 104 -20.52 -4.83 26.70
C ARG A 104 -21.02 -5.02 25.26
N LYS A 105 -21.59 -3.98 24.63
CA LYS A 105 -22.02 -4.02 23.22
C LYS A 105 -20.81 -4.15 22.28
N ILE A 106 -19.77 -3.35 22.50
CA ILE A 106 -18.52 -3.40 21.73
C ILE A 106 -17.91 -4.81 21.79
N ASP A 107 -17.80 -5.40 22.98
CA ASP A 107 -17.23 -6.74 23.17
C ASP A 107 -17.96 -7.81 22.38
N ARG A 108 -19.30 -7.75 22.41
CA ARG A 108 -20.15 -8.69 21.71
C ARG A 108 -19.97 -8.59 20.20
N VAL A 109 -19.93 -7.37 19.66
CA VAL A 109 -19.79 -7.15 18.21
C VAL A 109 -18.37 -7.49 17.74
N ALA A 110 -17.35 -7.03 18.47
CA ALA A 110 -15.96 -7.33 18.16
C ALA A 110 -15.71 -8.85 18.13
N LYS A 111 -16.19 -9.59 19.15
CA LYS A 111 -16.07 -11.05 19.18
C LYS A 111 -16.79 -11.73 18.02
N LYS A 112 -18.00 -11.27 17.66
CA LYS A 112 -18.74 -11.80 16.50
C LYS A 112 -18.01 -11.58 15.18
N GLN A 113 -17.22 -10.51 15.07
CA GLN A 113 -16.43 -10.19 13.88
C GLN A 113 -14.99 -10.72 13.93
N GLY A 114 -14.61 -11.48 14.97
CA GLY A 114 -13.23 -11.96 15.14
C GLY A 114 -12.21 -10.85 15.42
N MET A 115 -12.66 -9.68 15.88
CA MET A 115 -11.83 -8.51 16.17
C MET A 115 -11.56 -8.33 17.67
N SER A 116 -10.48 -7.64 18.01
CA SER A 116 -10.26 -7.12 19.35
C SER A 116 -11.05 -5.82 19.58
N ARG A 117 -11.25 -5.42 20.85
CA ARG A 117 -11.87 -4.13 21.21
C ARG A 117 -11.18 -2.95 20.49
N SER A 118 -9.85 -2.91 20.54
CA SER A 118 -9.06 -1.85 19.90
C SER A 118 -9.22 -1.84 18.38
N SER A 119 -9.22 -3.01 17.74
CA SER A 119 -9.42 -3.13 16.30
C SER A 119 -10.82 -2.69 15.87
N PHE A 120 -11.85 -3.07 16.63
CA PHE A 120 -13.22 -2.61 16.39
C PHE A 120 -13.35 -1.09 16.51
N LEU A 121 -12.80 -0.50 17.58
CA LEU A 121 -12.83 0.94 17.80
C LEU A 121 -12.06 1.71 16.71
N ALA A 122 -10.88 1.23 16.31
CA ALA A 122 -10.11 1.82 15.22
C ALA A 122 -10.87 1.76 13.89
N HIS A 123 -11.44 0.61 13.54
CA HIS A 123 -12.23 0.44 12.32
C HIS A 123 -13.48 1.34 12.30
N ALA A 124 -14.15 1.51 13.44
CA ALA A 124 -15.27 2.44 13.56
C ALA A 124 -14.82 3.90 13.39
N ALA A 125 -13.67 4.29 13.96
CA ALA A 125 -13.12 5.63 13.82
C ALA A 125 -12.67 5.93 12.37
N GLU A 126 -12.04 4.97 11.68
CA GLU A 126 -11.61 5.11 10.29
C GLU A 126 -12.77 5.43 9.33
N LYS A 127 -13.96 4.84 9.57
CA LYS A 127 -15.16 5.15 8.77
C LYS A 127 -15.57 6.62 8.90
N VAL A 128 -15.39 7.21 10.08
CA VAL A 128 -15.73 8.62 10.33
C VAL A 128 -14.62 9.54 9.79
N ILE A 129 -13.35 9.19 10.00
CA ILE A 129 -12.19 9.98 9.56
C ILE A 129 -12.06 10.00 8.03
N GLY A 130 -12.25 8.85 7.38
CA GLY A 130 -12.12 8.68 5.93
C GLY A 130 -13.35 9.07 5.11
N SER A 131 -14.37 9.70 5.73
CA SER A 131 -15.54 10.25 5.04
C SER A 131 -15.36 11.74 4.70
N ARG A 132 -14.16 12.15 4.28
CA ARG A 132 -13.87 13.51 3.80
C ARG A 132 -13.23 13.46 2.43
#